data_AF-A0A7X2IMQ2-F1
#
_entry.id   AF-A0A7X2IMQ2-F1
#
_cell.length_a   1.000
_cell.length_b   1.000
_cell.length_c   1.000
_cell.angle_alpha   90.00
_cell.angle_beta   90.00
_cell.angle_gamma   90.00
#
_symmetry.space_group_name_H-M   'P 1'
#
loop_
_entity.id
_entity.type
_entity.pdbx_description
1 polymer ?
#
loop_
_entity_poly.entity_id
_entity_poly.type
_entity_poly.pdbx_seq_one_letter_code
_entity_poly.pdbx_strand_id
1 'polypeptide(L)'
;MPNTSELRLRGATLSYRVIIDGVQEGHTLEHVAARLAELFRRTVDQMHTLLAAPRAIVKKQLDCSHALRFQAALERAGCVAVIEPDHTDFSTLVLCHHVSPGPGIAINTPEAWHASMDDNTFQLLDEASGACLRAVGVTSAALSIREWADQRMRWVAEDMPYLRQVRAPYRMEGAGWDDRVQGVAAEYRGTFPGTGVYSHYLVLCLRSARSLVCLTVHAPAAVFDVNEGLYRWLLGTQLDVCDAAPEPVPLPLPVPLSQEQADEQQDVPPLPQPVALSPHDEALQRWLRYNEARPSRRLLQHKTSKQ
;
A
#
# COMPACT_ATOMS: atom_id res chain seq x y z
N MET A 1 -24.57 17.26 -5.43
CA MET A 1 -24.99 16.11 -4.61
C MET A 1 -24.04 14.98 -4.95
N PRO A 2 -23.10 14.63 -4.07
CA PRO A 2 -22.16 13.55 -4.34
C PRO A 2 -22.94 12.24 -4.52
N ASN A 3 -22.55 11.46 -5.51
CA ASN A 3 -23.25 10.23 -5.90
C ASN A 3 -23.08 9.17 -4.80
N THR A 4 -24.06 8.29 -4.59
CA THR A 4 -24.02 7.25 -3.53
C THR A 4 -22.79 6.33 -3.65
N SER A 5 -22.17 6.29 -4.83
CA SER A 5 -20.88 5.64 -5.10
C SER A 5 -19.68 6.35 -4.45
N GLU A 6 -19.67 7.68 -4.38
CA GLU A 6 -18.60 8.49 -3.75
C GLU A 6 -18.63 8.40 -2.21
N LEU A 7 -19.78 8.03 -1.62
CA LEU A 7 -19.93 7.82 -0.19
C LEU A 7 -19.35 6.48 0.30
N ARG A 8 -19.09 5.51 -0.58
CA ARG A 8 -18.50 4.22 -0.19
C ARG A 8 -17.02 4.31 0.19
N LEU A 9 -16.31 5.35 -0.25
CA LEU A 9 -14.90 5.59 0.08
C LEU A 9 -14.68 6.33 1.42
N ARG A 10 -15.76 6.73 2.14
CA ARG A 10 -15.67 7.61 3.32
C ARG A 10 -15.74 6.94 4.68
N GLY A 11 -15.78 5.61 4.74
CA GLY A 11 -16.02 4.91 5.99
C GLY A 11 -16.18 3.43 5.77
N ALA A 12 -15.12 2.72 5.38
CA ALA A 12 -15.12 1.27 5.42
C ALA A 12 -15.19 0.87 6.90
N THR A 13 -16.42 0.81 7.40
CA THR A 13 -16.74 -0.01 8.54
C THR A 13 -16.18 -1.38 8.25
N LEU A 14 -15.27 -1.85 9.12
CA LEU A 14 -14.75 -3.21 9.07
C LEU A 14 -15.93 -4.14 8.85
N SER A 15 -15.96 -4.78 7.69
CA SER A 15 -16.99 -5.73 7.35
C SER A 15 -16.51 -7.11 7.74
N TYR A 16 -17.41 -7.93 8.24
CA TYR A 16 -17.15 -9.23 8.80
C TYR A 16 -17.93 -10.28 8.02
N ARG A 17 -17.37 -11.49 8.00
CA ARG A 17 -18.03 -12.68 7.49
C ARG A 17 -18.17 -13.69 8.62
N VAL A 18 -19.28 -14.42 8.60
CA VAL A 18 -19.56 -15.48 9.56
C VAL A 18 -19.39 -16.82 8.85
N ILE A 19 -18.55 -17.67 9.44
CA ILE A 19 -18.13 -18.96 8.88
C ILE A 19 -18.60 -20.05 9.83
N ILE A 20 -19.16 -21.12 9.29
CA ILE A 20 -19.35 -22.37 10.04
C ILE A 20 -18.07 -23.19 9.91
N ASP A 21 -17.51 -23.56 11.05
CA ASP A 21 -16.26 -24.31 11.21
C ASP A 21 -16.54 -25.67 11.88
N GLY A 22 -17.64 -26.31 11.46
CA GLY A 22 -18.09 -27.61 11.96
C GLY A 22 -19.33 -27.57 12.86
N VAL A 23 -19.61 -28.73 13.45
CA VAL A 23 -20.77 -28.99 14.33
C VAL A 23 -20.28 -29.10 15.77
N GLN A 24 -21.04 -28.55 16.72
CA GLN A 24 -20.70 -28.64 18.14
C GLN A 24 -20.79 -30.08 18.64
N GLU A 25 -19.95 -30.42 19.63
CA GLU A 25 -19.99 -31.73 20.28
C GLU A 25 -21.38 -32.03 20.86
N GLY A 26 -21.82 -33.28 20.71
CA GLY A 26 -23.14 -33.73 21.17
C GLY A 26 -24.30 -33.46 20.21
N HIS A 27 -24.07 -32.77 19.09
CA HIS A 27 -25.07 -32.60 18.04
C HIS A 27 -24.77 -33.49 16.81
N THR A 28 -25.82 -34.09 16.23
CA THR A 28 -25.69 -34.82 14.96
C THR A 28 -25.83 -33.89 13.77
N LEU A 29 -25.19 -34.24 12.66
CA LEU A 29 -25.19 -33.43 11.45
C LEU A 29 -26.61 -33.25 10.88
N GLU A 30 -27.43 -34.31 10.91
CA GLU A 30 -28.83 -34.27 10.45
C GLU A 30 -29.68 -33.27 11.26
N HIS A 31 -29.50 -33.26 12.58
CA HIS A 31 -30.26 -32.37 13.47
C HIS A 31 -29.88 -30.91 13.27
N VAL A 32 -28.57 -30.63 13.11
CA VAL A 32 -28.08 -29.28 12.81
C VAL A 32 -28.55 -28.83 11.43
N ALA A 33 -28.47 -29.69 10.41
CA ALA A 33 -28.94 -29.38 9.06
C ALA A 33 -30.43 -29.00 9.04
N ALA A 34 -31.28 -29.74 9.77
CA ALA A 34 -32.70 -29.43 9.90
C ALA A 34 -32.96 -28.07 10.57
N ARG A 35 -32.22 -27.74 11.65
CA ARG A 35 -32.33 -26.44 12.33
C ARG A 35 -31.85 -25.27 11.46
N LEU A 36 -30.74 -25.45 10.74
CA LEU A 36 -30.26 -24.45 9.80
C LEU A 36 -31.24 -24.26 8.64
N ALA A 37 -31.85 -25.34 8.16
CA ALA A 37 -32.83 -25.29 7.08
C ALA A 37 -34.03 -24.43 7.47
N GLU A 38 -34.52 -24.57 8.71
CA GLU A 38 -35.56 -23.71 9.28
C GLU A 38 -35.08 -22.25 9.40
N LEU A 39 -33.90 -22.03 9.99
CA LEU A 39 -33.33 -20.69 10.23
C LEU A 39 -33.15 -19.89 8.94
N PHE A 40 -32.63 -20.53 7.88
CA PHE A 40 -32.36 -19.90 6.59
C PHE A 40 -33.50 -20.03 5.57
N ARG A 41 -34.58 -20.76 5.92
CA ARG A 41 -35.68 -21.11 5.01
C ARG A 41 -35.17 -21.78 3.73
N ARG A 42 -34.31 -22.79 3.89
CA ARG A 42 -33.67 -23.59 2.84
C ARG A 42 -34.00 -25.07 3.03
N THR A 43 -33.66 -25.92 2.07
CA THR A 43 -33.87 -27.37 2.23
C THR A 43 -32.77 -27.99 3.09
N VAL A 44 -33.06 -29.13 3.73
CA VAL A 44 -32.09 -29.86 4.56
C VAL A 44 -30.89 -30.30 3.72
N ASP A 45 -31.10 -30.75 2.48
CA ASP A 45 -30.01 -31.15 1.57
C ASP A 45 -29.05 -30.00 1.23
N GLN A 46 -29.57 -28.77 1.09
CA GLN A 46 -28.74 -27.58 0.89
C GLN A 46 -27.88 -27.30 2.12
N MET A 47 -28.41 -27.52 3.33
CA MET A 47 -27.66 -27.34 4.57
C MET A 47 -26.64 -28.46 4.79
N HIS A 48 -26.95 -29.70 4.40
CA HIS A 48 -25.96 -30.79 4.35
C HIS A 48 -24.80 -30.44 3.43
N THR A 49 -25.09 -29.94 2.23
CA THR A 49 -24.05 -29.50 1.28
C THR A 49 -23.20 -28.38 1.87
N LEU A 50 -23.82 -27.43 2.57
CA LEU A 50 -23.13 -26.35 3.25
C LEU A 50 -22.22 -26.86 4.38
N LEU A 51 -22.73 -27.75 5.25
CA LEU A 51 -21.98 -28.32 6.38
C LEU A 51 -20.88 -29.30 5.96
N ALA A 52 -20.98 -29.88 4.76
CA ALA A 52 -19.94 -30.73 4.21
C ALA A 52 -18.67 -29.94 3.81
N ALA A 53 -18.79 -28.63 3.58
CA ALA A 53 -17.63 -27.78 3.34
C ALA A 53 -16.90 -27.52 4.67
N PRO A 54 -15.57 -27.73 4.74
CA PRO A 54 -14.82 -27.56 5.99
C PRO A 54 -14.98 -26.18 6.64
N ARG A 55 -15.14 -25.14 5.82
CA ARG A 55 -15.29 -23.73 6.25
C ARG A 55 -16.31 -23.02 5.38
N ALA A 56 -17.58 -23.16 5.72
CA ALA A 56 -18.67 -22.61 4.92
C ALA A 56 -18.97 -21.14 5.30
N ILE A 57 -18.81 -20.22 4.35
CA ILE A 57 -19.19 -18.82 4.56
C ILE A 57 -20.71 -18.69 4.48
N VAL A 58 -21.34 -18.33 5.60
CA VAL A 58 -22.80 -18.20 5.70
C VAL A 58 -23.26 -16.82 5.25
N LYS A 59 -22.54 -15.79 5.66
CA LYS A 59 -22.87 -14.39 5.36
C LYS A 59 -21.60 -13.55 5.33
N LYS A 60 -21.56 -12.60 4.41
CA LYS A 60 -20.48 -11.63 4.18
C LYS A 60 -20.96 -10.20 4.42
N GLN A 61 -20.04 -9.26 4.46
CA GLN A 61 -20.29 -7.82 4.53
C GLN A 61 -21.19 -7.39 5.70
N LEU A 62 -21.01 -7.99 6.87
CA LEU A 62 -21.74 -7.63 8.09
C LEU A 62 -20.94 -6.63 8.92
N ASP A 63 -21.60 -5.70 9.61
CA ASP A 63 -20.94 -5.03 10.74
C ASP A 63 -20.77 -6.01 11.93
N CYS A 64 -19.93 -5.64 12.89
CA CYS A 64 -19.61 -6.48 14.05
C CYS A 64 -20.86 -6.88 14.84
N SER A 65 -21.81 -5.97 15.03
CA SER A 65 -23.02 -6.24 15.82
C SER A 65 -23.92 -7.27 15.14
N HIS A 66 -24.07 -7.19 13.81
CA HIS A 66 -24.81 -8.18 13.04
C HIS A 66 -24.07 -9.51 12.94
N ALA A 67 -22.74 -9.50 12.79
CA ALA A 67 -21.94 -10.73 12.78
C ALA A 67 -22.08 -11.53 14.08
N LEU A 68 -22.05 -10.85 15.24
CA LEU A 68 -22.27 -11.47 16.56
C LEU A 68 -23.68 -12.07 16.68
N ARG A 69 -24.70 -11.37 16.18
CA ARG A 69 -26.08 -11.90 16.17
C ARG A 69 -26.21 -13.15 15.30
N PHE A 70 -25.53 -13.19 14.16
CA PHE A 70 -25.47 -14.36 13.29
C PHE A 70 -24.73 -15.52 13.95
N GLN A 71 -23.56 -15.27 14.55
CA GLN A 71 -22.79 -16.27 15.29
C GLN A 71 -23.65 -16.92 16.38
N ALA A 72 -24.29 -16.12 17.24
CA ALA A 72 -25.15 -16.61 18.31
C ALA A 72 -26.38 -17.38 17.80
N ALA A 73 -26.88 -17.07 16.59
CA ALA A 73 -27.96 -17.84 15.97
C ALA A 73 -27.47 -19.22 15.47
N LEU A 74 -26.28 -19.26 14.87
CA LEU A 74 -25.66 -20.49 14.38
C LEU A 74 -25.24 -21.43 15.53
N GLU A 75 -24.70 -20.86 16.61
CA GLU A 75 -24.34 -21.61 17.81
C GLU A 75 -25.57 -22.24 18.47
N ARG A 76 -26.68 -21.51 18.56
CA ARG A 76 -27.96 -22.07 19.04
C ARG A 76 -28.51 -23.18 18.13
N ALA A 77 -28.17 -23.15 16.84
CA ALA A 77 -28.51 -24.23 15.92
C ALA A 77 -27.62 -25.48 16.08
N GLY A 78 -26.52 -25.38 16.83
CA GLY A 78 -25.56 -26.47 17.08
C GLY A 78 -24.30 -26.41 16.20
N CYS A 79 -23.99 -25.26 15.58
CA CYS A 79 -22.77 -25.07 14.79
C CYS A 79 -21.63 -24.49 15.62
N VAL A 80 -20.39 -24.79 15.24
CA VAL A 80 -19.22 -23.99 15.62
C VAL A 80 -19.13 -22.86 14.61
N ALA A 81 -19.26 -21.61 15.07
CA ALA A 81 -19.25 -20.44 14.20
C ALA A 81 -18.12 -19.48 14.56
N VAL A 82 -17.40 -19.00 13.55
CA VAL A 82 -16.28 -18.07 13.67
C VAL A 82 -16.60 -16.80 12.89
N ILE A 83 -16.32 -15.66 13.51
CA ILE A 83 -16.38 -14.35 12.84
C ILE A 83 -14.97 -14.01 12.37
N GLU A 84 -14.84 -13.74 11.09
CA GLU A 84 -13.59 -13.22 10.51
C GLU A 84 -13.83 -11.85 9.89
N PRO A 85 -12.81 -10.98 9.80
CA PRO A 85 -12.84 -9.85 8.91
C PRO A 85 -13.12 -10.32 7.48
N ASP A 86 -14.12 -9.73 6.83
CA ASP A 86 -14.37 -9.97 5.42
C ASP A 86 -13.27 -9.24 4.64
N HIS A 87 -12.40 -10.03 4.00
CA HIS A 87 -11.43 -9.46 3.08
C HIS A 87 -12.21 -8.78 1.97
N THR A 88 -12.07 -7.46 1.89
CA THR A 88 -12.69 -6.69 0.82
C THR A 88 -12.17 -7.24 -0.49
N ASP A 89 -13.09 -7.69 -1.35
CA ASP A 89 -12.75 -8.21 -2.65
C ASP A 89 -12.42 -7.03 -3.57
N PHE A 90 -11.14 -6.87 -3.86
CA PHE A 90 -10.63 -5.82 -4.74
C PHE A 90 -10.54 -6.26 -6.20
N SER A 91 -10.96 -7.49 -6.55
CA SER A 91 -10.88 -8.02 -7.92
C SER A 91 -11.78 -7.27 -8.91
N THR A 92 -12.78 -6.53 -8.42
CA THR A 92 -13.67 -5.71 -9.26
C THR A 92 -13.13 -4.31 -9.53
N LEU A 93 -11.99 -3.92 -8.94
CA LEU A 93 -11.39 -2.61 -9.21
C LEU A 93 -10.81 -2.59 -10.63
N VAL A 94 -11.09 -1.50 -11.35
CA VAL A 94 -10.38 -1.19 -12.59
C VAL A 94 -9.03 -0.61 -12.21
N LEU A 95 -7.96 -1.27 -12.66
CA LEU A 95 -6.59 -0.91 -12.30
C LEU A 95 -5.86 -0.31 -13.49
N CYS A 96 -5.06 0.72 -13.20
CA CYS A 96 -4.05 1.27 -14.10
C CYS A 96 -2.68 0.75 -13.69
N HIS A 97 -1.91 0.31 -14.69
CA HIS A 97 -0.53 -0.13 -14.49
C HIS A 97 0.42 1.06 -14.60
N HIS A 98 1.26 1.24 -13.58
CA HIS A 98 2.27 2.29 -13.53
C HIS A 98 3.66 1.67 -13.34
N VAL A 99 4.63 2.13 -14.11
CA VAL A 99 6.03 1.73 -14.00
C VAL A 99 6.87 2.97 -13.82
N SER A 100 7.74 2.95 -12.82
CA SER A 100 8.71 4.02 -12.58
C SER A 100 10.12 3.44 -12.60
N PRO A 101 10.88 3.67 -13.70
CA PRO A 101 12.23 3.15 -13.84
C PRO A 101 13.21 3.69 -12.78
N GLY A 102 13.06 4.96 -12.37
CA GLY A 102 13.96 5.61 -11.41
C GLY A 102 14.01 4.88 -10.06
N PRO A 103 12.88 4.78 -9.34
CA PRO A 103 12.78 3.95 -8.16
C PRO A 103 12.87 2.45 -8.43
N GLY A 104 12.60 2.00 -9.67
CA GLY A 104 12.56 0.59 -10.04
C GLY A 104 11.33 -0.12 -9.48
N ILE A 105 10.15 0.45 -9.63
CA ILE A 105 8.89 -0.17 -9.19
C ILE A 105 7.86 -0.26 -10.31
N ALA A 106 7.00 -1.26 -10.22
CA ALA A 106 5.75 -1.34 -10.96
C ALA A 106 4.60 -1.54 -9.98
N ILE A 107 3.49 -0.84 -10.18
CA ILE A 107 2.31 -0.98 -9.32
C ILE A 107 1.03 -0.85 -10.14
N ASN A 108 0.06 -1.72 -9.87
CA ASN A 108 -1.30 -1.53 -10.36
C ASN A 108 -2.11 -0.81 -9.29
N THR A 109 -2.73 0.32 -9.62
CA THR A 109 -3.56 1.10 -8.68
C THR A 109 -4.94 1.40 -9.25
N PRO A 110 -5.94 1.77 -8.42
CA PRO A 110 -7.25 2.14 -8.93
C PRO A 110 -7.14 3.25 -9.98
N GLU A 111 -7.92 3.15 -11.06
CA GLU A 111 -7.88 4.11 -12.18
C GLU A 111 -8.10 5.58 -11.76
N ALA A 112 -8.80 5.81 -10.65
CA ALA A 112 -9.02 7.14 -10.10
C ALA A 112 -7.77 7.81 -9.49
N TRP A 113 -6.67 7.08 -9.33
CA TRP A 113 -5.43 7.59 -8.75
C TRP A 113 -4.56 8.23 -9.82
N HIS A 114 -4.08 9.45 -9.55
CA HIS A 114 -3.26 10.20 -10.50
C HIS A 114 -1.78 9.96 -10.23
N ALA A 115 -1.07 9.46 -11.25
CA ALA A 115 0.38 9.30 -11.20
C ALA A 115 1.11 10.59 -11.58
N SER A 116 2.16 10.91 -10.84
CA SER A 116 3.15 11.93 -11.15
C SER A 116 4.54 11.34 -10.98
N MET A 117 5.45 11.65 -11.91
CA MET A 117 6.78 11.06 -11.97
C MET A 117 7.82 12.15 -12.20
N ASP A 118 8.89 12.09 -11.41
CA ASP A 118 10.17 12.76 -11.69
C ASP A 118 11.28 11.69 -11.78
N ASP A 119 12.52 12.10 -12.07
CA ASP A 119 13.62 11.16 -12.35
C ASP A 119 13.87 10.13 -11.23
N ASN A 120 13.59 10.49 -9.97
CA ASN A 120 13.89 9.65 -8.79
C ASN A 120 12.70 9.38 -7.86
N THR A 121 11.56 10.02 -8.14
CA THR A 121 10.35 9.95 -7.32
C THR A 121 9.16 9.54 -8.17
N PHE A 122 8.43 8.56 -7.65
CA PHE A 122 7.13 8.17 -8.14
C PHE A 122 6.07 8.57 -7.12
N GLN A 123 5.00 9.23 -7.55
CA GLN A 123 3.89 9.62 -6.70
C GLN A 123 2.57 9.19 -7.31
N LEU A 124 1.66 8.68 -6.48
CA LEU A 124 0.26 8.47 -6.81
C LEU A 124 -0.60 9.24 -5.80
N LEU A 125 -1.59 9.96 -6.31
CA LEU A 125 -2.52 10.75 -5.51
C LEU A 125 -3.96 10.30 -5.74
N ASP A 126 -4.62 9.93 -4.65
CA ASP A 126 -6.07 9.79 -4.60
C ASP A 126 -6.68 11.13 -4.16
N GLU A 127 -7.12 11.93 -5.13
CA GLU A 127 -7.70 13.25 -4.85
C GLU A 127 -8.98 13.17 -3.99
N ALA A 128 -9.73 12.07 -4.11
CA ALA A 128 -11.00 11.92 -3.41
C ALA A 128 -10.80 11.71 -1.90
N SER A 129 -9.75 10.98 -1.52
CA SER A 129 -9.46 10.65 -0.12
C SER A 129 -8.33 11.48 0.48
N GLY A 130 -7.54 12.16 -0.36
CA GLY A 130 -6.30 12.83 0.03
C GLY A 130 -5.18 11.85 0.39
N ALA A 131 -5.31 10.57 0.03
CA ALA A 131 -4.26 9.59 0.21
C ALA A 131 -3.19 9.75 -0.86
N CYS A 132 -1.94 9.62 -0.46
CA CYS A 132 -0.78 9.72 -1.33
C CYS A 132 0.12 8.51 -1.11
N LEU A 133 0.50 7.86 -2.20
CA LEU A 133 1.57 6.88 -2.22
C LEU A 133 2.78 7.52 -2.89
N ARG A 134 3.96 7.43 -2.29
CA ARG A 134 5.20 7.94 -2.87
C ARG A 134 6.31 6.92 -2.74
N ALA A 135 7.08 6.70 -3.79
CA ALA A 135 8.26 5.86 -3.77
C ALA A 135 9.49 6.63 -4.23
N VAL A 136 10.60 6.37 -3.54
CA VAL A 136 11.94 6.82 -3.90
C VAL A 136 12.84 5.61 -3.90
N GLY A 137 13.67 5.45 -4.93
CA GLY A 137 14.61 4.33 -5.01
C GLY A 137 16.04 4.78 -5.23
N VAL A 138 16.97 3.90 -4.87
CA VAL A 138 18.40 4.07 -5.06
C VAL A 138 18.97 2.76 -5.58
N THR A 139 19.77 2.82 -6.63
CA THR A 139 20.55 1.66 -7.09
C THR A 139 21.69 1.41 -6.10
N SER A 140 21.57 0.38 -5.27
CA SER A 140 22.60 0.01 -4.30
C SER A 140 22.42 -1.43 -3.86
N ALA A 141 23.48 -2.24 -4.02
CA ALA A 141 23.54 -3.60 -3.49
C ALA A 141 24.21 -3.66 -2.10
N ALA A 142 24.67 -2.52 -1.57
CA ALA A 142 25.60 -2.49 -0.43
C ALA A 142 24.93 -2.69 0.94
N LEU A 143 23.66 -2.32 1.08
CA LEU A 143 22.92 -2.43 2.33
C LEU A 143 22.02 -3.66 2.33
N SER A 144 21.96 -4.33 3.48
CA SER A 144 20.89 -5.29 3.76
C SER A 144 19.54 -4.57 3.92
N ILE A 145 18.44 -5.30 3.76
CA ILE A 145 17.10 -4.74 3.97
C ILE A 145 16.94 -4.17 5.38
N ARG A 146 17.56 -4.80 6.38
CA ARG A 146 17.50 -4.37 7.77
C ARG A 146 18.23 -3.04 7.97
N GLU A 147 19.45 -2.91 7.46
CA GLU A 147 20.21 -1.65 7.55
C GLU A 147 19.50 -0.51 6.82
N TRP A 148 18.94 -0.81 5.64
CA TRP A 148 18.14 0.15 4.88
C TRP A 148 16.91 0.61 5.65
N ALA A 149 16.13 -0.32 6.20
CA ALA A 149 14.98 -0.02 7.03
C ALA A 149 15.39 0.78 8.29
N ASP A 150 16.35 0.31 9.07
CA ASP A 150 16.81 1.00 10.28
C ASP A 150 17.26 2.45 9.98
N GLN A 151 17.91 2.67 8.83
CA GLN A 151 18.27 4.00 8.37
C GLN A 151 17.05 4.87 8.05
N ARG A 152 16.07 4.36 7.29
CA ARG A 152 14.86 5.11 6.94
C ARG A 152 13.99 5.42 8.15
N MET A 153 13.81 4.46 9.05
CA MET A 153 13.03 4.62 10.28
C MET A 153 13.69 5.64 11.22
N ARG A 154 15.03 5.66 11.29
CA ARG A 154 15.76 6.70 12.03
C ARG A 154 15.50 8.09 11.47
N TRP A 155 15.51 8.26 10.14
CA TRP A 155 15.20 9.54 9.52
C TRP A 155 13.77 10.01 9.81
N VAL A 156 12.78 9.10 9.82
CA VAL A 156 11.42 9.47 10.24
C VAL A 156 11.42 9.97 11.69
N ALA A 157 12.12 9.29 12.60
CA ALA A 157 12.18 9.71 14.00
C ALA A 157 12.90 11.05 14.21
N GLU A 158 13.97 11.31 13.46
CA GLU A 158 14.78 12.54 13.56
C GLU A 158 14.08 13.74 12.88
N ASP A 159 13.59 13.56 11.66
CA ASP A 159 13.08 14.64 10.83
C ASP A 159 11.57 14.87 10.99
N MET A 160 10.83 13.86 11.46
CA MET A 160 9.39 13.94 11.69
C MET A 160 9.03 13.60 13.15
N PRO A 161 9.59 14.33 14.15
CA PRO A 161 9.40 14.03 15.57
C PRO A 161 7.93 14.20 16.04
N TYR A 162 7.08 14.81 15.22
CA TYR A 162 5.64 14.93 15.43
C TYR A 162 4.87 13.65 15.07
N LEU A 163 5.52 12.67 14.44
CA LEU A 163 4.97 11.34 14.19
C LEU A 163 5.43 10.37 15.28
N ARG A 164 4.48 9.62 15.84
CA ARG A 164 4.74 8.54 16.81
C ARG A 164 4.58 7.20 16.11
N GLN A 165 5.52 6.29 16.30
CA GLN A 165 5.40 4.93 15.78
C GLN A 165 4.23 4.22 16.47
N VAL A 166 3.25 3.80 15.68
CA VAL A 166 2.08 3.02 16.16
C VAL A 166 2.24 1.54 15.88
N ARG A 167 3.13 1.17 14.96
CA ARG A 167 3.51 -0.22 14.71
C ARG A 167 5.02 -0.34 14.53
N ALA A 168 5.62 -1.19 15.35
CA ALA A 168 7.03 -1.55 15.25
C ALA A 168 7.32 -2.18 13.87
N PRO A 169 8.57 -2.13 13.39
CA PRO A 169 8.94 -2.71 12.10
C PRO A 169 8.51 -4.18 11.98
N TYR A 170 7.87 -4.53 10.87
CA TYR A 170 7.39 -5.88 10.59
C TYR A 170 7.77 -6.29 9.16
N ARG A 171 7.98 -7.59 8.97
CA ARG A 171 8.24 -8.15 7.63
C ARG A 171 6.98 -7.98 6.78
N MET A 172 7.16 -7.49 5.56
CA MET A 172 6.12 -7.42 4.55
C MET A 172 6.47 -8.36 3.40
N GLU A 173 5.48 -9.07 2.93
CA GLU A 173 5.57 -10.00 1.81
C GLU A 173 4.61 -9.53 0.72
N GLY A 174 4.96 -9.83 -0.53
CA GLY A 174 4.16 -9.50 -1.69
C GLY A 174 4.06 -10.68 -2.65
N ALA A 175 3.01 -10.69 -3.44
CA ALA A 175 2.79 -11.69 -4.47
C ALA A 175 3.94 -11.65 -5.49
N GLY A 176 4.59 -12.79 -5.73
CA GLY A 176 5.72 -12.89 -6.67
C GLY A 176 7.03 -12.22 -6.21
N TRP A 177 7.12 -11.86 -4.93
CA TRP A 177 8.37 -11.38 -4.34
C TRP A 177 9.34 -12.52 -4.05
N ASP A 178 8.83 -13.65 -3.57
CA ASP A 178 9.59 -14.85 -3.18
C ASP A 178 10.92 -14.48 -2.47
N ASP A 179 12.05 -15.06 -2.88
CA ASP A 179 13.38 -14.71 -2.37
C ASP A 179 14.01 -13.49 -3.07
N ARG A 180 13.34 -12.95 -4.10
CA ARG A 180 13.84 -11.84 -4.93
C ARG A 180 13.70 -10.49 -4.24
N VAL A 181 12.60 -10.28 -3.53
CA VAL A 181 12.30 -8.99 -2.88
C VAL A 181 12.08 -9.19 -1.39
N GLN A 182 12.80 -8.41 -0.59
CA GLN A 182 12.66 -8.37 0.87
C GLN A 182 11.97 -7.06 1.27
N GLY A 183 10.90 -7.15 2.07
CA GLY A 183 10.15 -6.00 2.55
C GLY A 183 10.14 -5.85 4.08
N VAL A 184 10.30 -4.62 4.55
CA VAL A 184 10.13 -4.24 5.97
C VAL A 184 9.29 -2.97 6.03
N ALA A 185 8.18 -3.02 6.77
CA ALA A 185 7.28 -1.88 6.95
C ALA A 185 7.21 -1.43 8.40
N ALA A 186 6.95 -0.14 8.62
CA ALA A 186 6.62 0.45 9.92
C ALA A 186 5.53 1.50 9.76
N GLU A 187 4.73 1.72 10.80
CA GLU A 187 3.60 2.64 10.75
C GLU A 187 3.70 3.71 11.84
N TYR A 188 3.34 4.94 11.47
CA TYR A 188 3.41 6.12 12.32
C TYR A 188 2.10 6.90 12.24
N ARG A 189 1.76 7.62 13.32
CA ARG A 189 0.64 8.58 13.33
C ARG A 189 1.05 9.88 14.00
N GLY A 190 0.47 10.98 13.56
CA GLY A 190 0.72 12.29 14.15
C GLY A 190 0.12 13.40 13.30
N THR A 191 0.36 14.65 13.71
CA THR A 191 -0.16 15.82 13.01
C THR A 191 0.98 16.48 12.25
N PHE A 192 0.85 16.58 10.93
CA PHE A 192 1.85 17.25 10.10
C PHE A 192 1.83 18.77 10.37
N PRO A 193 3.01 19.41 10.47
CA PRO A 193 3.10 20.85 10.65
C PRO A 193 2.47 21.58 9.46
N GLY A 194 1.72 22.64 9.73
CA GLY A 194 1.06 23.47 8.70
C GLY A 194 -0.29 22.95 8.21
N THR A 195 -0.58 21.65 8.30
CA THR A 195 -1.88 21.09 7.88
C THR A 195 -2.89 21.02 9.02
N GLY A 196 -2.43 20.76 10.25
CA GLY A 196 -3.31 20.50 11.39
C GLY A 196 -4.10 19.18 11.29
N VAL A 197 -3.84 18.37 10.25
CA VAL A 197 -4.53 17.10 10.01
C VAL A 197 -3.79 15.97 10.73
N TYR A 198 -4.52 15.21 11.55
CA TYR A 198 -4.01 13.98 12.14
C TYR A 198 -3.97 12.88 11.06
N SER A 199 -2.77 12.40 10.75
CA SER A 199 -2.49 11.52 9.63
C SER A 199 -1.89 10.19 10.08
N HIS A 200 -2.04 9.19 9.22
CA HIS A 200 -1.33 7.93 9.28
C HIS A 200 -0.28 7.92 8.17
N TYR A 201 0.93 7.51 8.52
CA TYR A 201 2.09 7.43 7.66
C TYR A 201 2.72 6.03 7.74
N LEU A 202 2.60 5.26 6.67
CA LEU A 202 3.25 3.94 6.52
C LEU A 202 4.54 4.12 5.74
N VAL A 203 5.61 3.48 6.19
CA VAL A 203 6.90 3.41 5.50
C VAL A 203 7.20 1.96 5.18
N LEU A 204 7.37 1.65 3.90
CA LEU A 204 7.74 0.35 3.37
C LEU A 204 9.12 0.44 2.71
N CYS A 205 10.10 -0.23 3.29
CA CYS A 205 11.41 -0.42 2.70
C CYS A 205 11.42 -1.74 1.93
N LEU A 206 11.89 -1.70 0.69
CA LEU A 206 12.07 -2.87 -0.17
C LEU A 206 13.53 -2.97 -0.59
N ARG A 207 13.98 -4.21 -0.76
CA ARG A 207 15.30 -4.53 -1.31
C ARG A 207 15.16 -5.65 -2.31
N SER A 208 15.72 -5.43 -3.49
CA SER A 208 15.97 -6.48 -4.47
C SER A 208 17.47 -6.80 -4.56
N ALA A 209 17.89 -7.52 -5.60
CA ALA A 209 19.31 -7.73 -5.87
C ALA A 209 20.04 -6.42 -6.23
N ARG A 210 19.34 -5.41 -6.76
CA ARG A 210 19.95 -4.22 -7.38
C ARG A 210 19.47 -2.89 -6.81
N SER A 211 18.27 -2.85 -6.24
CA SER A 211 17.64 -1.63 -5.78
C SER A 211 17.25 -1.68 -4.32
N LEU A 212 17.29 -0.50 -3.71
CA LEU A 212 16.67 -0.21 -2.43
C LEU A 212 15.57 0.80 -2.69
N VAL A 213 14.34 0.46 -2.30
CA VAL A 213 13.19 1.36 -2.48
C VAL A 213 12.63 1.71 -1.11
N CYS A 214 12.23 2.96 -0.94
CA CYS A 214 11.39 3.40 0.17
C CYS A 214 10.08 3.90 -0.40
N LEU A 215 9.02 3.15 -0.16
CA LEU A 215 7.65 3.53 -0.45
C LEU A 215 7.00 4.06 0.83
N THR A 216 6.16 5.08 0.70
CA THR A 216 5.42 5.69 1.79
C THR A 216 3.96 5.82 1.40
N VAL A 217 3.06 5.54 2.33
CA VAL A 217 1.63 5.82 2.18
C VAL A 217 1.25 6.81 3.26
N HIS A 218 0.72 7.95 2.83
CA HIS A 218 0.25 9.03 3.69
C HIS A 218 -1.23 9.26 3.45
N ALA A 219 -2.02 9.34 4.51
CA ALA A 219 -3.42 9.72 4.43
C ALA A 219 -3.89 10.33 5.75
N PRO A 220 -4.99 11.09 5.79
CA PRO A 220 -5.70 11.39 7.04
C PRO A 220 -5.97 10.10 7.82
N ALA A 221 -5.79 10.09 9.15
CA ALA A 221 -5.80 8.84 9.91
C ALA A 221 -7.12 8.06 9.78
N ALA A 222 -8.25 8.78 9.78
CA ALA A 222 -9.57 8.17 9.55
C ALA A 222 -9.70 7.55 8.15
N VAL A 223 -9.16 8.22 7.13
CA VAL A 223 -9.14 7.71 5.74
C VAL A 223 -8.26 6.47 5.64
N PHE A 224 -7.12 6.46 6.33
CA PHE A 224 -6.24 5.31 6.37
C PHE A 224 -6.90 4.11 7.03
N ASP A 225 -7.52 4.31 8.20
CA ASP A 225 -8.17 3.22 8.95
C ASP A 225 -9.29 2.56 8.13
N VAL A 226 -9.99 3.38 7.32
CA VAL A 226 -11.00 2.93 6.36
C VAL A 226 -10.37 2.18 5.17
N ASN A 227 -9.31 2.70 4.58
CA ASN A 227 -8.72 2.13 3.37
C ASN A 227 -7.55 1.17 3.66
N GLU A 228 -7.33 0.77 4.91
CA GLU A 228 -6.18 -0.04 5.31
C GLU A 228 -6.11 -1.35 4.50
N GLY A 229 -7.25 -2.01 4.33
CA GLY A 229 -7.35 -3.23 3.53
C GLY A 229 -6.91 -3.02 2.08
N LEU A 230 -7.29 -1.88 1.48
CA LEU A 230 -6.92 -1.52 0.10
C LEU A 230 -5.40 -1.29 0.02
N TYR A 231 -4.83 -0.50 0.93
CA TYR A 231 -3.40 -0.22 0.91
C TYR A 231 -2.56 -1.49 1.12
N ARG A 232 -2.95 -2.35 2.07
CA ARG A 232 -2.27 -3.63 2.26
C ARG A 232 -2.38 -4.53 1.03
N TRP A 233 -3.54 -4.57 0.38
CA TRP A 233 -3.73 -5.34 -0.85
C TRP A 233 -2.90 -4.78 -2.02
N LEU A 234 -2.87 -3.46 -2.22
CA LEU A 234 -2.04 -2.83 -3.24
C LEU A 234 -0.57 -3.17 -3.03
N LEU A 235 -0.06 -2.99 -1.81
CA LEU A 235 1.35 -3.24 -1.49
C LEU A 235 1.71 -4.73 -1.47
N GLY A 236 0.77 -5.61 -1.12
CA GLY A 236 1.01 -7.05 -1.01
C GLY A 236 0.66 -7.85 -2.27
N THR A 237 -0.08 -7.29 -3.22
CA THR A 237 -0.55 -8.04 -4.40
C THR A 237 -0.30 -7.30 -5.70
N GLN A 238 -0.31 -5.96 -5.70
CA GLN A 238 -0.20 -5.17 -6.92
C GLN A 238 1.16 -4.48 -7.10
N LEU A 239 1.99 -4.45 -6.06
CA LEU A 239 3.31 -3.84 -6.07
C LEU A 239 4.38 -4.86 -6.42
N ASP A 240 5.21 -4.51 -7.40
CA ASP A 240 6.41 -5.24 -7.78
C ASP A 240 7.62 -4.29 -7.83
N VAL A 241 8.81 -4.86 -7.69
CA VAL A 241 10.11 -4.17 -7.83
C VAL A 241 10.75 -4.62 -9.12
N CYS A 242 11.00 -3.69 -10.03
CA CYS A 242 11.61 -3.97 -11.33
C CYS A 242 13.13 -3.89 -11.22
N ASP A 243 13.80 -5.04 -11.33
CA ASP A 243 15.27 -5.14 -11.47
C ASP A 243 15.73 -4.91 -12.91
N ALA A 244 15.05 -4.03 -13.66
CA ALA A 244 15.44 -3.75 -15.04
C ALA A 244 16.92 -3.36 -15.03
N ALA A 245 17.73 -4.12 -15.78
CA ALA A 245 19.10 -3.69 -16.01
C ALA A 245 19.01 -2.30 -16.64
N PRO A 246 19.83 -1.32 -16.21
CA PRO A 246 19.97 -0.13 -17.01
C PRO A 246 20.34 -0.65 -18.39
N GLU A 247 19.48 -0.44 -19.38
CA GLU A 247 19.85 -0.75 -20.76
C GLU A 247 21.19 -0.05 -20.96
N PRO A 248 22.21 -0.75 -21.47
CA PRO A 248 23.48 -0.10 -21.75
C PRO A 248 23.16 1.08 -22.64
N VAL A 249 23.32 2.30 -22.11
CA VAL A 249 23.07 3.53 -22.86
C VAL A 249 23.83 3.36 -24.16
N PRO A 250 23.15 3.28 -25.32
CA PRO A 250 23.84 3.14 -26.59
C PRO A 250 24.86 4.26 -26.64
N LEU A 251 26.15 3.91 -26.76
CA LEU A 251 27.19 4.91 -26.90
C LEU A 251 26.73 5.86 -28.00
N PRO A 252 26.73 7.20 -27.77
CA PRO A 252 26.28 8.14 -28.78
C PRO A 252 27.04 7.82 -30.06
N LEU A 253 26.32 7.44 -31.11
CA LEU A 253 26.92 7.27 -32.42
C LEU A 253 27.63 8.59 -32.72
N PRO A 254 28.88 8.56 -33.23
CA PRO A 254 29.62 9.77 -33.54
C PRO A 254 28.74 10.65 -34.41
N VAL A 255 28.29 11.78 -33.85
CA VAL A 255 27.49 12.76 -34.58
C VAL A 255 28.41 13.27 -35.68
N PRO A 256 28.07 13.08 -36.97
CA PRO A 256 28.84 13.70 -38.03
C PRO A 256 28.82 15.21 -37.77
N LEU A 257 30.02 15.79 -37.67
CA LEU A 257 30.24 17.23 -37.55
C LEU A 257 29.69 17.93 -38.80
N SER A 258 28.40 18.24 -38.81
CA SER A 258 27.82 19.16 -39.77
C SER A 258 28.07 20.57 -39.28
N GLN A 259 29.08 21.22 -39.86
CA GLN A 259 29.29 22.66 -39.77
C GLN A 259 28.20 23.37 -40.58
N GLU A 260 27.11 23.75 -39.93
CA GLU A 260 26.20 24.80 -40.43
C GLU A 260 25.50 25.45 -39.23
N GLN A 261 26.14 26.48 -38.66
CA GLN A 261 25.49 27.47 -37.82
C GLN A 261 25.35 28.74 -38.65
N ALA A 262 24.14 29.03 -39.09
CA ALA A 262 23.73 30.36 -39.54
C ALA A 262 22.45 30.73 -38.79
N ASP A 263 22.54 31.88 -38.12
CA ASP A 263 21.52 32.65 -37.41
C ASP A 263 20.05 32.25 -37.64
N GLU A 264 19.43 31.65 -36.62
CA GLU A 264 17.97 31.76 -36.46
C GLU A 264 17.62 31.98 -34.98
N GLN A 265 17.42 33.24 -34.65
CA GLN A 265 17.04 33.73 -33.33
C GLN A 265 15.52 33.54 -33.17
N GLN A 266 15.11 32.35 -32.72
CA GLN A 266 13.70 32.03 -32.49
C GLN A 266 13.21 32.49 -31.12
N ASP A 267 12.06 33.16 -31.17
CA ASP A 267 11.26 33.70 -30.08
C ASP A 267 10.76 32.55 -29.18
N VAL A 268 11.35 32.40 -27.99
CA VAL A 268 11.01 31.34 -27.04
C VAL A 268 9.74 31.72 -26.29
N PRO A 269 8.64 30.93 -26.39
CA PRO A 269 7.42 31.21 -25.65
C PRO A 269 7.70 31.17 -24.13
N PRO A 270 7.03 32.04 -23.34
CA PRO A 270 7.27 32.11 -21.90
C PRO A 270 7.00 30.75 -21.25
N LEU A 271 7.97 30.28 -20.46
CA LEU A 271 7.85 29.05 -19.69
C LEU A 271 6.57 29.09 -18.82
N PRO A 272 5.80 28.00 -18.76
CA PRO A 272 4.63 27.92 -17.90
C PRO A 272 5.05 28.21 -16.45
N GLN A 273 4.32 29.10 -15.78
CA GLN A 273 4.61 29.45 -14.40
C GLN A 273 4.44 28.22 -13.49
N PRO A 274 5.37 27.97 -12.57
CA PRO A 274 5.28 26.83 -11.66
C PRO A 274 4.01 26.94 -10.81
N VAL A 275 3.17 25.91 -10.87
CA VAL A 275 2.00 25.78 -10.01
C VAL A 275 2.50 25.76 -8.56
N ALA A 276 1.98 26.66 -7.72
CA ALA A 276 2.35 26.72 -6.31
C ALA A 276 1.96 25.40 -5.64
N LEU A 277 2.97 24.68 -5.14
CA LEU A 277 2.77 23.48 -4.34
C LEU A 277 2.03 23.85 -3.05
N SER A 278 1.20 22.92 -2.54
CA SER A 278 0.61 23.13 -1.22
C SER A 278 1.73 23.24 -0.16
N PRO A 279 1.52 23.95 0.96
CA PRO A 279 2.52 24.03 2.04
C PRO A 279 2.97 22.66 2.56
N HIS A 280 2.08 21.66 2.48
CA HIS A 280 2.37 20.26 2.76
C HIS A 280 3.38 19.67 1.78
N ASP A 281 3.14 19.86 0.49
CA ASP A 281 4.03 19.38 -0.56
C ASP A 281 5.35 20.12 -0.54
N GLU A 282 5.39 21.39 -0.14
CA GLU A 282 6.63 22.16 -0.02
C GLU A 282 7.51 21.66 1.15
N ALA A 283 6.94 21.42 2.32
CA ALA A 283 7.68 20.87 3.46
C ALA A 283 8.21 19.45 3.17
N LEU A 284 7.39 18.62 2.53
CA LEU A 284 7.78 17.28 2.10
C LEU A 284 8.83 17.32 0.98
N GLN A 285 8.67 18.16 -0.03
CA GLN A 285 9.65 18.38 -1.09
C GLN A 285 10.97 18.95 -0.55
N ARG A 286 10.92 19.79 0.48
CA ARG A 286 12.11 20.31 1.15
C ARG A 286 12.81 19.19 1.94
N TRP A 287 12.08 18.31 2.60
CA TRP A 287 12.62 17.10 3.23
C TRP A 287 13.22 16.11 2.20
N LEU A 288 12.59 15.94 1.05
CA LEU A 288 13.07 15.08 -0.04
C LEU A 288 14.34 15.64 -0.67
N ARG A 289 14.34 16.92 -1.06
CA ARG A 289 15.55 17.60 -1.55
C ARG A 289 16.67 17.57 -0.52
N TYR A 290 16.35 17.69 0.76
CA TYR A 290 17.33 17.55 1.85
C TYR A 290 17.94 16.14 1.92
N ASN A 291 17.14 15.10 1.67
CA ASN A 291 17.61 13.72 1.67
C ASN A 291 18.35 13.31 0.39
N GLU A 292 17.93 13.80 -0.77
CA GLU A 292 18.64 13.62 -2.06
C GLU A 292 19.97 14.38 -2.08
N ALA A 293 20.01 15.59 -1.54
CA ALA A 293 21.21 16.43 -1.47
C ALA A 293 22.20 16.00 -0.36
N ARG A 294 21.87 14.99 0.46
CA ARG A 294 22.84 14.25 1.28
C ARG A 294 23.28 13.02 0.50
N PRO A 295 24.23 13.13 -0.46
CA PRO A 295 24.92 11.94 -0.90
C PRO A 295 25.57 11.32 0.33
N SER A 296 25.74 10.01 0.28
CA SER A 296 26.40 9.08 1.19
C SER A 296 27.79 9.48 1.76
N ARG A 297 28.13 10.76 1.90
CA ARG A 297 29.39 11.29 2.46
C ARG A 297 29.68 10.78 3.87
N ARG A 298 28.67 10.39 4.66
CA ARG A 298 28.91 9.70 5.95
C ARG A 298 29.15 8.19 5.83
N LEU A 299 28.77 7.53 4.73
CA LEU A 299 28.97 6.09 4.54
C LEU A 299 30.44 5.74 4.20
N LEU A 300 31.22 6.69 3.68
CA LEU A 300 32.65 6.51 3.45
C LEU A 300 33.53 6.95 4.62
N GLN A 301 33.05 7.80 5.53
CA GLN A 301 33.88 8.33 6.63
C GLN A 301 33.99 7.39 7.85
N HIS A 302 33.13 6.38 7.98
CA HIS A 302 33.24 5.41 9.09
C HIS A 302 34.10 4.17 8.81
N LYS A 303 34.58 3.98 7.58
CA LYS A 303 35.49 2.86 7.23
C LYS A 303 36.97 3.23 7.18
N THR A 304 37.35 4.50 7.30
CA THR A 304 38.76 4.93 7.24
C THR A 304 39.40 5.25 8.59
N SER A 305 38.69 5.08 9.71
CA SER A 305 39.23 5.38 11.06
C SER A 305 39.52 4.12 11.87
N LYS A 306 40.22 3.15 11.29
CA LYS A 306 40.95 2.09 11.98
C LYS A 306 42.17 1.68 11.14
N GLN A 307 43.23 2.48 11.20
CA GLN A 307 44.61 2.05 10.97
C GLN A 307 45.41 2.48 12.18
#